data_AF-A0A316BCY5-F1
#
_entry.id   AF-A0A316BCY5-F1
#
_cell.length_a   1.000
_cell.length_b   1.000
_cell.length_c   1.000
_cell.angle_alpha   90.00
_cell.angle_beta   90.00
_cell.angle_gamma   90.00
#
_symmetry.space_group_name_H-M   'P 1'
#
loop_
_entity.id
_entity.type
_entity.pdbx_description
1 polymer ?
#
loop_
_entity_poly.entity_id
_entity_poly.type
_entity_poly.pdbx_seq_one_letter_code
_entity_poly.pdbx_strand_id
1 'polypeptide(L)'
;MGQWALTMVIGGLGLFFLVMTYGALISSKKSGHYSSGVPLVGGTLIVIAFLISPIKWLAFLGLLDYGFWMILSSLVKNFIAGRK
;
A
#
# COMPACT_ATOMS: atom_id res chain seq x y z
N MET A 1 17.71 -17.65 -10.35
CA MET A 1 17.62 -17.79 -8.88
C MET A 1 17.57 -16.43 -8.16
N GLY A 2 18.50 -15.49 -8.41
CA GLY A 2 18.56 -14.21 -7.67
C GLY A 2 17.33 -13.31 -7.76
N GLN A 3 16.70 -13.17 -8.95
CA GLN A 3 15.51 -12.33 -9.12
C GLN A 3 14.32 -12.80 -8.29
N TRP A 4 14.10 -14.12 -8.20
CA TRP A 4 13.02 -14.71 -7.40
C TRP A 4 13.25 -14.51 -5.91
N ALA A 5 14.48 -14.71 -5.43
CA ALA A 5 14.84 -14.47 -4.02
C ALA A 5 14.64 -12.99 -3.64
N LEU A 6 15.09 -12.06 -4.49
CA LEU A 6 14.93 -10.62 -4.27
C LEU A 6 13.45 -10.22 -4.28
N THR A 7 12.67 -10.77 -5.22
CA THR A 7 11.20 -10.57 -5.27
C THR A 7 10.53 -11.06 -3.99
N MET A 8 10.91 -12.23 -3.46
CA MET A 8 10.34 -12.77 -2.23
C MET A 8 10.68 -11.92 -1.01
N VAL A 9 11.92 -11.44 -0.89
CA VAL A 9 12.34 -10.60 0.24
C VAL A 9 11.64 -9.25 0.21
N ILE A 10 11.68 -8.54 -0.91
CA ILE A 10 11.04 -7.21 -1.03
C ILE A 10 9.51 -7.35 -0.96
N GLY A 11 8.95 -8.34 -1.67
CA GLY A 11 7.51 -8.60 -1.68
C GLY A 11 6.99 -9.02 -0.30
N GLY A 12 7.75 -9.82 0.44
CA GLY A 12 7.44 -10.19 1.82
C GLY A 12 7.44 -9.00 2.78
N LEU A 13 8.44 -8.12 2.68
CA LEU A 13 8.46 -6.85 3.43
C LEU A 13 7.28 -5.96 3.05
N GLY A 14 6.99 -5.84 1.76
CA GLY A 14 5.84 -5.07 1.29
C GLY A 14 4.51 -5.60 1.82
N LEU A 15 4.31 -6.92 1.80
CA LEU A 15 3.13 -7.55 2.36
C LEU A 15 3.03 -7.34 3.88
N PHE A 16 4.14 -7.45 4.60
CA PHE A 16 4.18 -7.19 6.05
C PHE A 16 3.74 -5.76 6.39
N PHE A 17 4.28 -4.75 5.70
CA PHE A 17 3.87 -3.35 5.90
C PHE A 17 2.41 -3.09 5.49
N LEU A 18 1.94 -3.75 4.43
CA LEU A 18 0.55 -3.63 3.98
C LEU A 18 -0.40 -4.17 5.06
N VAL A 19 -0.14 -5.38 5.58
CA VAL A 19 -0.95 -5.99 6.65
C VAL A 19 -0.90 -5.16 7.93
N MET A 20 0.27 -4.68 8.33
CA MET A 20 0.42 -3.81 9.51
C MET A 20 -0.40 -2.52 9.37
N THR A 21 -0.40 -1.89 8.20
CA THR A 21 -1.16 -0.66 7.93
C THR A 21 -2.67 -0.92 7.99
N TYR A 22 -3.14 -2.03 7.43
CA TYR A 22 -4.55 -2.44 7.54
C TYR A 22 -4.95 -2.77 8.99
N GLY A 23 -4.06 -3.45 9.73
CA GLY A 23 -4.25 -3.75 11.15
C GLY A 23 -4.36 -2.47 11.99
N ALA A 24 -3.47 -1.50 11.77
CA ALA A 24 -3.51 -0.19 12.42
C ALA A 24 -4.82 0.55 12.09
N LEU A 25 -5.28 0.52 10.84
CA LEU A 25 -6.57 1.11 10.43
C LEU A 25 -7.77 0.50 11.15
N ILE A 26 -7.84 -0.83 11.19
CA ILE A 26 -8.92 -1.56 11.86
C ILE A 26 -8.88 -1.29 13.38
N SER A 27 -7.69 -1.35 13.97
CA SER A 27 -7.46 -1.07 15.39
C SER A 27 -7.87 0.37 15.74
N SER A 28 -7.48 1.33 14.90
CA SER A 28 -7.81 2.73 15.11
C SER A 28 -9.32 3.00 15.03
N LYS A 29 -10.01 2.35 14.08
CA LYS A 29 -11.48 2.41 14.01
C LYS A 29 -12.16 1.78 15.23
N LYS A 30 -11.61 0.69 15.78
CA LYS A 30 -12.21 -0.02 16.91
C LYS A 30 -11.95 0.65 18.26
N SER A 31 -10.75 1.19 18.46
CA SER A 31 -10.31 1.76 19.73
C SER A 31 -10.60 3.27 19.85
N GLY A 32 -10.92 3.96 18.76
CA GLY A 32 -11.02 5.42 18.72
C GLY A 32 -9.69 6.16 18.90
N HIS A 33 -8.59 5.43 19.15
CA HIS A 33 -7.23 5.97 19.23
C HIS A 33 -6.55 5.89 17.87
N TYR A 34 -5.79 6.92 17.51
CA TYR A 34 -4.99 6.91 16.29
C TYR A 34 -3.86 5.90 16.42
N SER A 35 -3.91 4.86 15.57
CA SER A 35 -2.80 3.92 15.42
C SER A 35 -2.04 4.27 14.14
N SER A 36 -0.75 4.54 14.28
CA SER A 36 0.13 4.95 13.19
C SER A 36 0.49 3.76 12.30
N GLY A 37 -0.12 3.69 11.12
CA GLY A 37 0.38 2.88 10.01
C GLY A 37 1.37 3.66 9.15
N VAL A 38 2.03 2.97 8.21
CA VAL A 38 2.89 3.61 7.20
C VAL A 38 2.26 3.38 5.82
N PRO A 39 1.18 4.13 5.49
CA PRO A 39 0.50 3.98 4.21
C PRO A 39 1.45 4.21 3.04
N LEU A 40 1.15 3.61 1.89
CA LEU A 40 1.95 3.55 0.66
C LEU A 40 3.22 2.69 0.70
N VAL A 41 3.86 2.48 1.85
CA VAL A 41 5.15 1.76 1.89
C VAL A 41 4.97 0.29 1.50
N GLY A 42 3.93 -0.36 2.01
CA GLY A 42 3.63 -1.75 1.67
C GLY A 42 3.35 -1.93 0.17
N GLY A 43 2.45 -1.10 -0.38
CA GLY A 43 2.13 -1.11 -1.80
C GLY A 43 3.32 -0.81 -2.70
N THR A 44 4.15 0.17 -2.35
CA THR A 44 5.33 0.55 -3.15
C THR A 44 6.34 -0.58 -3.21
N LEU A 45 6.61 -1.25 -2.08
CA LEU A 45 7.51 -2.40 -2.04
C LEU A 45 6.96 -3.58 -2.87
N ILE A 46 5.65 -3.82 -2.84
CA ILE A 46 4.99 -4.83 -3.67
C ILE A 46 5.15 -4.50 -5.17
N VAL A 47 4.95 -3.25 -5.57
CA VAL A 47 5.17 -2.79 -6.96
C VAL A 47 6.61 -3.05 -7.39
N ILE A 48 7.58 -2.62 -6.58
CA ILE A 48 9.02 -2.79 -6.88
C ILE A 48 9.36 -4.28 -7.01
N ALA A 49 8.90 -5.12 -6.08
CA ALA A 49 9.16 -6.55 -6.10
C ALA A 49 8.68 -7.20 -7.40
N PHE A 50 7.43 -6.94 -7.79
CA PHE A 50 6.85 -7.59 -8.96
C PHE A 50 7.30 -6.99 -10.30
N LEU A 51 7.73 -5.73 -10.35
CA LEU A 51 8.36 -5.14 -11.53
C LEU A 51 9.73 -5.74 -11.84
N ILE A 52 10.48 -6.16 -10.82
CA ILE A 52 11.76 -6.88 -10.97
C ILE A 52 11.52 -8.35 -11.34
N SER A 53 10.38 -8.92 -10.91
CA SER A 53 10.00 -10.29 -11.22
C SER A 53 9.63 -10.49 -12.70
N PRO A 54 9.68 -11.72 -13.22
CA PRO A 54 9.17 -12.04 -14.55
C PRO A 54 7.64 -11.85 -14.67
N ILE A 55 6.90 -11.79 -13.55
CA ILE A 55 5.44 -11.66 -13.51
C ILE A 55 5.05 -10.23 -13.12
N LYS A 56 5.28 -9.30 -14.03
CA LYS A 56 5.09 -7.85 -13.81
C LYS A 56 3.64 -7.44 -13.49
N TRP A 57 2.66 -8.20 -13.96
CA TRP A 57 1.24 -7.96 -13.70
C TRP A 57 0.88 -8.00 -12.21
N LEU A 58 1.65 -8.73 -11.39
CA LEU A 58 1.43 -8.75 -9.95
C LEU A 58 1.77 -7.42 -9.26
N ALA A 59 2.44 -6.48 -9.94
CA ALA A 59 2.66 -5.13 -9.42
C ALA A 59 1.35 -4.39 -9.15
N PHE A 60 0.24 -4.74 -9.84
CA PHE A 60 -1.08 -4.18 -9.56
C PHE A 60 -1.58 -4.50 -8.14
N LEU A 61 -1.05 -5.52 -7.47
CA LEU A 61 -1.36 -5.78 -6.06
C LEU A 61 -0.94 -4.63 -5.14
N GLY A 62 0.04 -3.83 -5.53
CA GLY A 62 0.42 -2.65 -4.77
C GLY A 62 -0.65 -1.55 -4.75
N LEU A 63 -1.60 -1.55 -5.70
CA LEU A 63 -2.77 -0.66 -5.69
C LEU A 63 -3.76 -0.99 -4.57
N LEU A 64 -3.61 -2.15 -3.90
CA LEU A 64 -4.40 -2.49 -2.72
C LEU A 64 -3.97 -1.69 -1.48
N ASP A 65 -2.85 -0.97 -1.52
CA ASP A 65 -2.44 -0.14 -0.40
C ASP A 65 -3.43 1.01 -0.16
N TYR A 66 -3.92 1.08 1.07
CA TYR A 66 -4.90 2.09 1.49
C TYR A 66 -4.42 3.53 1.25
N GLY A 67 -3.12 3.79 1.34
CA GLY A 67 -2.54 5.11 1.12
C GLY A 67 -2.85 5.68 -0.26
N PHE A 68 -2.84 4.83 -1.29
CA PHE A 68 -3.13 5.24 -2.66
C PHE A 68 -4.57 5.75 -2.79
N TRP A 69 -5.53 4.99 -2.26
CA TRP A 69 -6.95 5.35 -2.26
C TRP A 69 -7.26 6.55 -1.38
N MET A 70 -6.56 6.69 -0.26
CA MET A 70 -6.71 7.85 0.63
C MET A 70 -6.33 9.14 -0.11
N ILE A 71 -5.17 9.16 -0.78
CA ILE A 71 -4.71 10.31 -1.56
C ILE A 71 -5.67 10.60 -2.71
N LEU A 72 -6.08 9.57 -3.47
CA LEU A 72 -7.02 9.73 -4.57
C LEU A 72 -8.34 10.34 -4.09
N SER A 73 -8.89 9.83 -2.97
CA SER A 73 -10.13 10.35 -2.38
C SER A 73 -10.00 11.80 -1.92
N SER A 74 -8.84 12.19 -1.38
CA SER A 74 -8.57 13.56 -0.97
C SER A 74 -8.47 14.50 -2.18
N LEU A 75 -7.77 14.10 -3.23
CA LEU A 75 -7.65 14.87 -4.46
C LEU A 75 -9.01 15.11 -5.12
N VAL A 76 -9.85 14.08 -5.22
CA VAL A 76 -11.20 14.19 -5.79
C VAL A 76 -12.06 15.14 -4.96
N LYS A 77 -12.03 15.03 -3.62
CA LYS A 77 -12.77 15.94 -2.73
C LYS A 77 -12.33 17.40 -2.91
N ASN A 78 -11.03 17.66 -2.97
CA ASN A 78 -10.50 19.01 -3.15
C ASN A 78 -10.86 19.57 -4.53
N PHE A 79 -10.79 18.75 -5.58
CA PHE A 79 -11.19 19.15 -6.92
C PHE A 79 -12.68 19.51 -7.00
N ILE A 80 -13.56 18.74 -6.36
CA ILE A 80 -14.99 19.04 -6.29
C ILE A 80 -15.25 20.29 -5.42
N ALA A 81 -14.53 20.45 -4.31
CA ALA A 81 -14.71 21.60 -3.41
C ALA A 81 -14.24 22.92 -4.05
N GLY A 82 -13.15 22.92 -4.81
CA GLY A 82 -12.68 24.10 -5.55
C GLY A 82 -13.52 24.47 -6.77
N ARG A 83 -14.56 23.69 -7.09
CA ARG A 83 -15.56 23.97 -8.13
C ARG A 83 -16.84 24.62 -7.57
N LYS A 84 -16.93 24.83 -6.25
CA LYS A 84 -17.96 25.64 -5.60
C LYS A 84 -17.47 27.07 -5.40
#